data_AF-A0AAX0Z5D1-F1
#
_entry.id   AF-A0AAX0Z5D1-F1
#
_cell.length_a   1.000
_cell.length_b   1.000
_cell.length_c   1.000
_cell.angle_alpha   90.00
_cell.angle_beta   90.00
_cell.angle_gamma   90.00
#
_symmetry.space_group_name_H-M   'P 1'
#
loop_
_entity.id
_entity.type
_entity.pdbx_description
1 polymer ?
#
loop_
_entity_poly.entity_id
_entity_poly.type
_entity_poly.pdbx_seq_one_letter_code
_entity_poly.pdbx_strand_id
1 'polypeptide(L)'
;MFSLHADRWDEVIERKIKYDQKVVEHTCQLLDAQKQQAVLFHKIEDPFTMRAGDGALTIPKGSYTTAYYWKDRPYNIYFWRDDQGKELGSYLNMVGDTQFNGQLVMFEDLIIDLLVLPNGDVFVLDEDELPESLADFEHGSVQRALKGVMASLESILDQVRADAEGKYHHSLFEPMLK
;
A
#
# COMPACT_ATOMS: atom_id res chain seq x y z
N MET A 1 -14.74 16.49 -10.20
CA MET A 1 -14.49 15.46 -11.23
C MET A 1 -12.99 15.48 -11.45
N PHE A 2 -12.24 14.67 -10.71
CA PHE A 2 -10.77 14.65 -10.78
C PHE A 2 -10.32 13.22 -11.05
N SER A 3 -9.90 12.99 -12.28
CA SER A 3 -9.17 11.81 -12.73
C SER A 3 -7.68 12.10 -12.63
N LEU A 4 -6.86 11.07 -12.44
CA LEU A 4 -5.46 11.16 -12.80
C LEU A 4 -5.37 11.54 -14.29
N HIS A 5 -4.61 12.58 -14.58
CA HIS A 5 -4.28 12.99 -15.95
C HIS A 5 -2.80 12.68 -16.14
N ALA A 6 -2.51 11.39 -16.28
CA ALA A 6 -1.18 10.85 -16.40
C ALA A 6 -1.26 9.58 -17.23
N ASP A 7 -0.32 9.42 -18.16
CA ASP A 7 -0.13 8.20 -18.92
C ASP A 7 0.69 7.19 -18.09
N ARG A 8 0.63 5.92 -18.48
CA ARG A 8 1.42 4.88 -17.82
C ARG A 8 2.91 5.24 -17.88
N TRP A 9 3.58 5.09 -16.75
CA TRP A 9 4.98 5.45 -16.47
C TRP A 9 5.26 6.93 -16.25
N ASP A 10 4.26 7.80 -16.34
CA ASP A 10 4.42 9.18 -15.88
C ASP A 10 4.77 9.21 -14.39
N GLU A 11 5.57 10.22 -14.03
CA GLU A 11 5.84 10.52 -12.63
C GLU A 11 4.54 10.98 -11.95
N VAL A 12 4.27 10.35 -10.81
CA VAL A 12 3.15 10.67 -9.93
C VAL A 12 3.68 10.81 -8.52
N ILE A 13 3.23 11.84 -7.82
CA ILE A 13 3.49 12.00 -6.39
C ILE A 13 2.48 11.16 -5.62
N GLU A 14 2.99 10.27 -4.78
CA GLU A 14 2.23 9.70 -3.67
C GLU A 14 2.39 10.62 -2.46
N ARG A 15 1.28 11.05 -1.87
CA ARG A 15 1.25 11.89 -0.69
C ARG A 15 0.48 11.20 0.44
N LYS A 16 1.20 10.82 1.48
CA LYS A 16 0.64 10.35 2.75
C LYS A 16 0.50 11.56 3.68
N ILE A 17 -0.73 11.85 4.11
CA ILE A 17 -1.02 12.82 5.16
C ILE A 17 -1.13 12.03 6.47
N LYS A 18 -0.10 12.11 7.32
CA LYS A 18 -0.12 11.46 8.63
C LYS A 18 -1.24 12.01 9.50
N TYR A 19 -1.68 11.24 10.49
CA TYR A 19 -2.73 11.67 11.42
C TYR A 19 -2.38 12.99 12.16
N ASP A 20 -1.10 13.20 12.47
CA ASP A 20 -0.57 14.44 13.03
C ASP A 20 -0.41 15.59 12.01
N GLN A 21 -1.00 15.44 10.83
CA GLN A 21 -0.98 16.37 9.69
C GLN A 21 0.40 16.55 9.03
N LYS A 22 1.42 15.79 9.42
CA LYS A 22 2.69 15.78 8.68
C LYS A 22 2.48 15.15 7.30
N VAL A 23 3.12 15.75 6.31
CA VAL A 23 3.06 15.28 4.93
C VAL A 23 4.33 14.53 4.59
N VAL A 24 4.17 13.33 4.04
CA VAL A 24 5.26 12.53 3.46
C VAL A 24 4.95 12.33 1.98
N GLU A 25 5.93 12.59 1.12
CA GLU A 25 5.78 12.47 -0.32
C GLU A 25 6.85 11.55 -0.91
N HIS A 26 6.42 10.76 -1.90
CA HIS A 26 7.30 9.91 -2.69
C HIS A 26 7.00 10.12 -4.18
N THR A 27 8.06 10.24 -4.98
CA THR A 27 7.93 10.21 -6.45
C THR A 27 7.86 8.76 -6.90
N CYS A 28 6.79 8.41 -7.60
CA CYS A 28 6.50 7.07 -8.09
C CYS A 28 6.17 7.11 -9.59
N GLN A 29 6.03 5.94 -10.21
CA GLN A 29 5.56 5.83 -11.59
C GLN A 29 4.13 5.30 -11.64
N LEU A 30 3.29 5.87 -12.50
CA LEU A 30 1.92 5.38 -12.70
C LEU A 30 1.90 4.05 -13.45
N LEU A 31 1.17 3.05 -12.96
CA LEU A 31 0.91 1.80 -13.69
C LEU A 31 -0.47 1.74 -14.31
N ASP A 32 -1.49 2.17 -13.57
CA ASP A 32 -2.87 2.21 -14.02
C ASP A 32 -3.63 3.29 -13.24
N ALA A 33 -4.57 3.95 -13.92
CA ALA A 33 -5.46 4.94 -13.33
C ALA A 33 -6.87 4.78 -13.89
N GLN A 34 -7.80 4.52 -12.99
CA GLN A 34 -9.22 4.44 -13.25
C GLN A 34 -9.97 5.42 -12.33
N LYS A 35 -11.27 5.56 -12.52
CA LYS A 35 -12.08 6.52 -11.75
C LYS A 35 -11.96 6.32 -10.23
N GLN A 36 -11.95 5.04 -9.79
CA GLN A 36 -11.96 4.63 -8.38
C GLN A 36 -10.67 3.99 -7.90
N GLN A 37 -9.72 3.69 -8.79
CA GLN A 37 -8.47 3.01 -8.45
C GLN A 37 -7.28 3.69 -9.12
N ALA A 38 -6.16 3.78 -8.40
CA ALA A 38 -4.85 4.07 -8.98
C ALA A 38 -3.88 2.97 -8.55
N VAL A 39 -2.94 2.62 -9.43
CA VAL A 39 -1.86 1.68 -9.14
C VAL A 39 -0.54 2.32 -9.50
N LEU A 40 0.37 2.36 -8.54
CA LEU A 40 1.69 2.95 -8.68
C LEU A 40 2.78 1.87 -8.59
N PHE A 41 3.92 2.18 -9.19
CA PHE A 41 5.17 1.45 -9.05
C PHE A 41 6.16 2.28 -8.25
N HIS A 42 6.82 1.63 -7.31
CA HIS A 42 7.90 2.23 -6.53
C HIS A 42 9.08 1.27 -6.44
N LYS A 43 10.26 1.69 -6.92
CA LYS A 43 11.51 0.94 -6.78
C LYS A 43 12.07 1.16 -5.37
N ILE A 44 12.48 0.08 -4.71
CA ILE A 44 13.12 0.15 -3.39
C ILE A 44 14.61 0.40 -3.58
N GLU A 45 15.01 1.67 -3.41
CA GLU A 45 16.42 2.09 -3.46
C GLU A 45 17.14 1.90 -2.12
N ASP A 46 16.42 2.15 -1.03
CA ASP A 46 16.90 1.99 0.34
C ASP A 46 16.20 0.79 1.00
N PRO A 47 16.95 -0.23 1.47
CA PRO A 47 16.34 -1.37 2.13
C PRO A 47 15.78 -0.96 3.49
N PHE A 48 14.69 -1.62 3.90
CA PHE A 48 14.09 -1.39 5.20
C PHE A 48 13.64 -2.70 5.84
N THR A 49 13.50 -2.68 7.17
CA THR A 49 13.10 -3.84 7.96
C THR A 49 11.96 -3.44 8.88
N MET A 50 10.91 -4.25 8.87
CA MET A 50 9.76 -4.13 9.77
C MET A 50 9.81 -5.24 10.81
N ARG A 51 9.45 -4.93 12.06
CA ARG A 51 9.31 -5.92 13.13
C ARG A 51 7.86 -6.40 13.19
N ALA A 52 7.68 -7.70 13.41
CA ALA A 52 6.36 -8.33 13.43
C ALA A 52 6.39 -9.51 14.42
N GLY A 53 5.76 -9.33 15.58
CA GLY A 53 5.91 -10.26 16.70
C GLY A 53 7.39 -10.47 17.07
N ASP A 54 7.81 -11.73 17.15
CA ASP A 54 9.22 -12.11 17.41
C ASP A 54 10.10 -12.09 16.14
N GLY A 55 9.52 -11.82 14.97
CA GLY A 55 10.18 -11.84 13.68
C GLY A 55 10.44 -10.45 13.08
N ALA A 56 11.07 -10.45 11.91
CA ALA A 56 11.27 -9.25 11.11
C ALA A 56 11.17 -9.58 9.61
N LEU A 57 10.57 -8.67 8.85
CA LEU A 57 10.54 -8.72 7.39
C LEU A 57 11.48 -7.64 6.85
N THR A 58 12.42 -8.04 6.01
CA THR A 58 13.33 -7.10 5.34
C THR A 58 12.98 -7.04 3.86
N ILE A 59 12.79 -5.83 3.34
CA ILE A 59 12.63 -5.56 1.91
C ILE A 59 13.97 -5.07 1.38
N PRO A 60 14.71 -5.89 0.59
CA PRO A 60 16.04 -5.53 0.13
C PRO A 60 16.00 -4.47 -0.97
N LYS A 61 17.12 -3.77 -1.14
CA LYS A 61 17.36 -2.90 -2.30
C LYS A 61 17.16 -3.67 -3.60
N GLY A 62 16.58 -3.02 -4.60
CA GLY A 62 16.27 -3.64 -5.90
C GLY A 62 14.91 -4.35 -5.93
N SER A 63 14.27 -4.52 -4.77
CA SER A 63 12.85 -4.87 -4.71
C SER A 63 11.98 -3.74 -5.26
N TYR A 64 10.69 -4.00 -5.41
CA TYR A 64 9.73 -2.99 -5.82
C TYR A 64 8.37 -3.23 -5.19
N THR A 65 7.58 -2.16 -5.18
CA THR A 65 6.20 -2.14 -4.71
C THR A 65 5.28 -1.98 -5.90
N THR A 66 4.24 -2.82 -5.97
CA THR A 66 3.01 -2.49 -6.69
C THR A 66 2.02 -1.96 -5.66
N ALA A 67 1.75 -0.66 -5.70
CA ALA A 67 0.96 0.02 -4.69
C ALA A 67 -0.43 0.36 -5.21
N TYR A 68 -1.48 -0.04 -4.49
CA TYR A 68 -2.87 0.05 -4.91
C TYR A 68 -3.65 1.00 -4.02
N TYR A 69 -4.39 1.91 -4.63
CA TYR A 69 -5.20 2.91 -3.95
C TYR A 69 -6.62 2.86 -4.45
N TRP A 70 -7.59 3.04 -3.55
CA TRP A 70 -9.00 3.14 -3.91
C TRP A 70 -9.67 4.31 -3.20
N LYS A 71 -10.58 4.99 -3.91
CA LYS A 71 -11.39 6.06 -3.31
C LYS A 71 -12.50 5.55 -2.40
N ASP A 72 -12.92 4.31 -2.60
CA ASP A 72 -14.08 3.69 -1.95
C ASP A 72 -13.70 2.51 -1.03
N ARG A 73 -12.41 2.34 -0.73
CA ARG A 73 -11.94 1.36 0.26
C ARG A 73 -11.21 2.07 1.41
N PRO A 74 -11.36 1.58 2.65
CA PRO A 74 -10.73 2.17 3.82
C PRO A 74 -9.27 1.74 3.98
N TYR A 75 -8.61 1.30 2.90
CA TYR A 75 -7.24 0.85 2.93
C TYR A 75 -6.56 1.04 1.57
N ASN A 76 -5.23 1.14 1.57
CA ASN A 76 -4.38 0.94 0.40
C ASN A 76 -3.53 -0.33 0.59
N ILE A 77 -2.85 -0.81 -0.46
CA ILE A 77 -1.97 -1.99 -0.35
C ILE A 77 -0.63 -1.69 -1.00
N TYR A 78 0.46 -1.99 -0.30
CA TYR A 78 1.80 -2.14 -0.84
C TYR A 78 2.11 -3.62 -0.99
N PHE A 79 2.24 -4.09 -2.24
CA PHE A 79 2.63 -5.46 -2.53
C PHE A 79 4.10 -5.50 -2.94
N TRP A 80 4.94 -6.12 -2.12
CA TRP A 80 6.38 -6.16 -2.33
C TRP A 80 6.82 -7.42 -3.07
N ARG A 81 7.68 -7.21 -4.06
CA ARG A 81 8.37 -8.28 -4.78
C ARG A 81 9.86 -7.99 -4.89
N ASP A 82 10.67 -9.05 -4.85
CA ASP A 82 12.12 -8.95 -5.09
C ASP A 82 12.44 -8.70 -6.57
N ASP A 83 13.73 -8.59 -6.87
CA ASP A 83 14.25 -8.35 -8.23
C ASP A 83 14.03 -9.51 -9.22
N GLN A 84 13.49 -10.64 -8.75
CA GLN A 84 13.06 -11.79 -9.57
C GLN A 84 11.52 -11.92 -9.63
N GLY A 85 10.79 -11.00 -9.00
CA GLY A 85 9.33 -11.01 -8.96
C GLY A 85 8.70 -11.91 -7.91
N LYS A 86 9.47 -12.45 -6.96
CA LYS A 86 8.95 -13.26 -5.87
C LYS A 86 8.30 -12.37 -4.81
N GLU A 87 7.12 -12.77 -4.32
CA GLU A 87 6.43 -12.10 -3.21
C GLU A 87 7.28 -12.09 -1.93
N LEU A 88 7.46 -10.89 -1.37
CA LEU A 88 8.15 -10.65 -0.11
C LEU A 88 7.19 -10.36 1.04
N GLY A 89 5.97 -9.92 0.74
CA GLY A 89 4.94 -9.62 1.73
C GLY A 89 3.99 -8.53 1.22
N SER A 90 2.94 -8.29 1.98
CA SER A 90 1.98 -7.23 1.73
C SER A 90 1.82 -6.35 2.96
N TYR A 91 1.63 -5.06 2.74
CA TYR A 91 1.33 -4.10 3.78
C TYR A 91 0.09 -3.32 3.41
N LEU A 92 -0.87 -3.26 4.31
CA LEU A 92 -2.12 -2.55 4.09
C LEU A 92 -2.21 -1.42 5.09
N ASN A 93 -2.25 -0.18 4.60
CA ASN A 93 -2.51 0.97 5.45
C ASN A 93 -4.01 1.13 5.62
N MET A 94 -4.50 1.32 6.84
CA MET A 94 -5.86 1.83 7.04
C MET A 94 -5.85 3.32 6.70
N VAL A 95 -6.71 3.74 5.78
CA VAL A 95 -6.68 5.10 5.24
C VAL A 95 -8.05 5.75 5.15
N GLY A 96 -8.03 7.08 5.22
CA GLY A 96 -9.17 7.97 4.96
C GLY A 96 -8.92 8.83 3.71
N ASP A 97 -10.00 9.45 3.22
CA ASP A 97 -9.98 10.55 2.24
C ASP A 97 -9.01 10.37 1.04
N THR A 98 -8.95 9.15 0.50
CA THR A 98 -8.14 8.85 -0.69
C THR A 98 -8.64 9.63 -1.91
N GLN A 99 -7.74 10.40 -2.53
CA GLN A 99 -8.04 11.23 -3.70
C GLN A 99 -6.96 11.11 -4.78
N PHE A 100 -7.40 11.25 -6.03
CA PHE A 100 -6.52 11.28 -7.20
C PHE A 100 -6.74 12.59 -7.94
N ASN A 101 -5.68 13.35 -8.18
CA ASN A 101 -5.76 14.65 -8.84
C ASN A 101 -4.53 14.91 -9.72
N GLY A 102 -4.69 14.94 -11.04
CA GLY A 102 -3.56 15.19 -11.96
C GLY A 102 -2.49 14.10 -11.81
N GLN A 103 -1.29 14.47 -11.38
CA GLN A 103 -0.16 13.59 -11.08
C GLN A 103 0.01 13.34 -9.56
N LEU A 104 -1.09 13.33 -8.80
CA LEU A 104 -1.07 13.18 -7.34
C LEU A 104 -2.06 12.09 -6.91
N VAL A 105 -1.56 11.14 -6.14
CA VAL A 105 -2.34 10.20 -5.33
C VAL A 105 -2.14 10.61 -3.87
N MET A 106 -3.21 10.96 -3.17
CA MET A 106 -3.14 11.31 -1.75
C MET A 106 -4.11 10.49 -0.92
N PHE A 107 -3.78 10.29 0.34
CA PHE A 107 -4.62 9.64 1.33
C PHE A 107 -4.25 10.11 2.74
N GLU A 108 -5.20 10.01 3.65
CA GLU A 108 -4.99 10.22 5.08
C GLU A 108 -4.62 8.89 5.74
N ASP A 109 -3.55 8.90 6.51
CA ASP A 109 -3.07 7.75 7.27
C ASP A 109 -3.82 7.66 8.61
N LEU A 110 -4.50 6.54 8.85
CA LEU A 110 -5.27 6.30 10.08
C LEU A 110 -4.51 5.42 11.07
N ILE A 111 -3.17 5.49 11.05
CA ILE A 111 -2.22 4.92 12.02
C ILE A 111 -2.13 3.40 11.97
N ILE A 112 -3.25 2.68 11.93
CA ILE A 112 -3.26 1.23 11.97
C ILE A 112 -2.87 0.65 10.62
N ASP A 113 -1.94 -0.30 10.66
CA ASP A 113 -1.49 -1.04 9.50
C ASP A 113 -1.62 -2.55 9.70
N LEU A 114 -1.72 -3.28 8.59
CA LEU A 114 -1.61 -4.73 8.55
C LEU A 114 -0.36 -5.13 7.78
N LEU A 115 0.50 -5.93 8.41
CA LEU A 115 1.59 -6.61 7.74
C LEU A 115 1.23 -8.08 7.53
N VAL A 116 1.31 -8.54 6.28
CA VAL A 116 1.15 -9.94 5.89
C VAL A 116 2.47 -10.47 5.39
N LEU A 117 2.98 -11.49 6.08
CA LEU A 117 4.21 -12.19 5.71
C LEU A 117 3.95 -13.22 4.59
N PRO A 118 4.96 -13.62 3.81
CA PRO A 118 4.81 -14.61 2.73
C PRO A 118 4.32 -15.98 3.20
N ASN A 119 4.51 -16.32 4.47
CA ASN A 119 4.02 -17.56 5.07
C ASN A 119 2.53 -17.47 5.46
N GLY A 120 1.89 -16.31 5.30
CA GLY A 120 0.50 -16.06 5.63
C GLY A 120 0.27 -15.50 7.03
N ASP A 121 1.31 -15.33 7.86
CA ASP A 121 1.15 -14.70 9.17
C ASP A 121 0.74 -13.23 9.02
N VAL A 122 -0.17 -12.78 9.89
CA VAL A 122 -0.76 -11.44 9.85
C VAL A 122 -0.52 -10.73 11.17
N PHE A 123 -0.06 -9.49 11.09
CA PHE A 123 0.21 -8.64 12.25
C PHE A 123 -0.50 -7.30 12.09
N VAL A 124 -1.22 -6.88 13.13
CA VAL A 124 -1.67 -5.50 13.29
C VAL A 124 -0.51 -4.71 13.88
N LEU A 125 -0.21 -3.57 13.28
CA LEU A 125 0.91 -2.71 13.67
C LEU A 125 0.40 -1.35 14.16
N ASP A 126 1.28 -0.66 14.87
CA ASP A 126 1.17 0.75 15.29
C ASP A 126 -0.05 1.07 16.19
N GLU A 127 -0.62 0.05 16.83
CA GLU A 127 -1.66 0.23 17.86
C GLU A 127 -1.18 1.10 19.03
N ASP A 128 0.13 1.13 19.30
CA ASP A 128 0.76 1.95 20.34
C ASP A 128 0.93 3.42 19.95
N GLU A 129 0.79 3.76 18.66
CA GLU A 129 0.81 5.16 18.18
C GLU A 129 -0.58 5.83 18.29
N LEU A 130 -1.64 5.07 18.54
CA LEU A 130 -2.99 5.62 18.64
C LEU A 130 -3.12 6.60 19.83
N PRO A 131 -3.84 7.74 19.64
CA PRO A 131 -4.08 8.70 20.72
C PRO A 131 -5.09 8.20 21.76
N GLU A 132 -5.86 7.17 21.42
CA GLU A 132 -6.90 6.55 22.24
C GLU A 132 -7.04 5.06 21.90
N SER A 133 -7.99 4.36 22.53
CA SER A 133 -8.20 2.95 22.22
C SER A 133 -8.69 2.77 20.77
N LEU A 134 -8.29 1.71 20.09
CA LEU A 134 -8.79 1.40 18.74
C LEU A 134 -10.32 1.29 18.67
N ALA A 135 -10.99 0.95 19.78
CA ALA A 135 -12.45 0.88 19.84
C ALA A 135 -13.11 2.26 19.76
N ASP A 136 -12.43 3.31 20.23
CA ASP A 136 -12.93 4.67 20.31
C ASP A 136 -12.39 5.54 19.16
N PHE A 137 -11.17 5.26 18.69
CA PHE A 137 -10.50 5.97 17.60
C PHE A 137 -11.37 6.07 16.34
N GLU A 138 -11.53 7.30 15.83
CA GLU A 138 -12.42 7.61 14.71
C GLU A 138 -13.84 7.03 14.89
N HIS A 139 -14.36 7.10 16.13
CA HIS A 139 -15.64 6.52 16.54
C HIS A 139 -15.76 5.02 16.23
N GLY A 140 -14.64 4.30 16.40
CA GLY A 140 -14.47 2.88 16.12
C GLY A 140 -14.57 2.52 14.63
N SER A 141 -14.54 3.48 13.72
CA SER A 141 -14.65 3.22 12.28
C SER A 141 -13.45 2.44 11.76
N VAL A 142 -12.24 2.78 12.21
CA VAL A 142 -11.00 2.08 11.85
C VAL A 142 -11.04 0.63 12.33
N GLN A 143 -11.50 0.36 13.56
CA GLN A 143 -11.66 -1.01 14.05
C GLN A 143 -12.63 -1.84 13.17
N ARG A 144 -13.77 -1.25 12.78
CA ARG A 144 -14.74 -1.94 11.91
C ARG A 144 -14.16 -2.21 10.53
N ALA A 145 -13.45 -1.24 9.96
CA ALA A 145 -12.78 -1.39 8.69
C ALA A 145 -11.69 -2.48 8.74
N LEU A 146 -10.83 -2.46 9.77
CA LEU A 146 -9.80 -3.47 10.01
C LEU A 146 -10.41 -4.88 10.09
N LYS A 147 -11.47 -5.07 10.87
CA LYS A 147 -12.19 -6.36 10.95
C LYS A 147 -12.72 -6.81 9.59
N GLY A 148 -13.25 -5.89 8.79
CA GLY A 148 -13.73 -6.18 7.44
C GLY A 148 -12.60 -6.58 6.48
N VAL A 149 -11.46 -5.89 6.55
CA VAL A 149 -10.25 -6.22 5.77
C VAL A 149 -9.73 -7.60 6.17
N MET A 150 -9.57 -7.87 7.47
CA MET A 150 -9.11 -9.18 7.96
C MET A 150 -10.03 -10.31 7.53
N ALA A 151 -11.36 -10.11 7.58
CA ALA A 151 -12.34 -11.11 7.15
C ALA A 151 -12.30 -11.42 5.64
N SER A 152 -11.79 -10.48 4.82
CA SER A 152 -11.71 -10.61 3.36
C SER A 152 -10.27 -10.73 2.85
N LEU A 153 -9.29 -10.88 3.75
CA LEU A 153 -7.88 -10.68 3.47
C LEU A 153 -7.36 -11.63 2.39
N GLU A 154 -7.70 -12.90 2.47
CA GLU A 154 -7.30 -13.91 1.48
C GLU A 154 -7.75 -13.52 0.07
N SER A 155 -9.03 -13.18 -0.11
CA SER A 155 -9.57 -12.75 -1.40
C SER A 155 -8.92 -11.44 -1.90
N ILE A 156 -8.57 -10.53 -1.00
CA ILE A 156 -7.87 -9.28 -1.35
C ILE A 156 -6.48 -9.61 -1.89
N LEU A 157 -5.73 -10.47 -1.20
CA LEU A 157 -4.37 -10.87 -1.59
C LEU A 157 -4.37 -11.70 -2.87
N ASP A 158 -5.34 -12.59 -3.06
CA ASP A 158 -5.50 -13.37 -4.28
C ASP A 158 -5.69 -12.47 -5.51
N GLN A 159 -6.46 -11.39 -5.38
CA GLN A 159 -6.61 -10.42 -6.47
C GLN A 159 -5.28 -9.72 -6.78
N VAL A 160 -4.52 -9.32 -5.75
CA VAL A 160 -3.21 -8.67 -5.92
C VAL A 160 -2.18 -9.62 -6.54
N ARG A 161 -2.19 -10.89 -6.15
CA ARG A 161 -1.34 -11.95 -6.72
C ARG A 161 -1.72 -12.22 -8.18
N ALA A 162 -3.01 -12.34 -8.49
CA ALA A 162 -3.48 -12.49 -9.86
C ALA A 162 -3.08 -11.29 -10.75
N ASP A 163 -3.17 -10.07 -10.21
CA ASP A 163 -2.69 -8.86 -10.88
C ASP A 163 -1.18 -8.92 -11.13
N ALA A 164 -0.41 -9.40 -10.15
CA ALA A 164 1.04 -9.56 -10.22
C ALA A 164 1.50 -10.66 -11.17
N GLU A 165 0.70 -11.70 -11.41
CA GLU A 165 0.94 -12.75 -12.40
C GLU A 165 0.48 -12.33 -13.81
N GLY A 166 -0.49 -11.42 -13.89
CA GLY A 166 -1.08 -10.93 -15.15
C GLY A 166 -0.58 -9.55 -15.55
N LYS A 167 -1.40 -8.51 -15.31
CA LYS A 167 -1.17 -7.16 -15.84
C LYS A 167 0.09 -6.47 -15.31
N TYR A 168 0.56 -6.87 -14.13
CA TYR A 168 1.77 -6.38 -13.49
C TYR A 168 2.79 -7.51 -13.31
N HIS A 169 2.89 -8.38 -14.31
CA HIS A 169 3.95 -9.40 -14.38
C HIS A 169 5.34 -8.77 -14.24
N HIS A 170 6.26 -9.46 -13.55
CA HIS A 170 7.59 -8.96 -13.20
C HIS A 170 8.38 -8.41 -14.42
N SER A 171 8.27 -9.07 -15.57
CA SER A 171 8.95 -8.67 -16.81
C SER A 171 8.64 -7.24 -17.26
N LEU A 172 7.53 -6.67 -16.80
CA LEU A 172 7.18 -5.27 -17.01
C LEU A 172 8.18 -4.31 -16.34
N PHE A 173 8.73 -4.70 -15.19
CA PHE A 173 9.56 -3.87 -14.33
C PHE A 173 11.05 -4.10 -14.53
N GLU A 174 11.46 -5.23 -15.12
CA GLU A 174 12.87 -5.57 -15.37
C GLU A 174 13.71 -4.41 -15.96
N PRO A 175 13.22 -3.58 -16.92
CA PRO A 175 13.99 -2.45 -17.43
C PRO A 175 14.25 -1.34 -16.40
N MET A 176 13.39 -1.22 -15.38
CA MET A 176 13.44 -0.19 -14.34
C MET A 176 14.25 -0.63 -13.12
N LEU A 177 14.43 -1.94 -12.93
CA LEU A 177 15.17 -2.50 -11.80
C LEU A 177 16.69 -2.49 -12.01
N LYS A 178 17.14 -2.39 -13.27
CA LYS A 178 18.55 -2.26 -13.65
C LYS A 178 19.19 -0.95 -13.18
#